data_AF-A0A940DEE6-F1
#
_entry.id   AF-A0A940DEE6-F1
#
_cell.length_a   1.000
_cell.length_b   1.000
_cell.length_c   1.000
_cell.angle_alpha   90.00
_cell.angle_beta   90.00
_cell.angle_gamma   90.00
#
_symmetry.space_group_name_H-M   'P 1'
#
loop_
_entity.id
_entity.type
_entity.pdbx_description
1 polymer ?
#
loop_
_entity_poly.entity_id
_entity_poly.type
_entity_poly.pdbx_seq_one_letter_code
_entity_poly.pdbx_strand_id
1 'polypeptide(L)'
;MSVNKELKDYLKNSGEHSTIGQTLFPAKKRHKHDMKNIGLLKQNGKYYSIHDLPDGFVVRGDLDLSGMDLSDVNLNMEVMGTLILSGEYKTILPPILDLSNMAYVDLHNTDLSGVREIKWPTTKIDLRSCRNLPQVLDFSGTTTVDLRCADLSGVREIKGPTNRIDLMACNHLPPILDFGATKQVDLSHVDLSGVREIKSPTSRIDLRSCKNLPPVLDFSGTKTVDLSFAVFSDVHEIKWPTDSIYLTACKKLPPVLDFRGTKEVDLSYTALSGVREIKSPIECIDLYACANLPPILDFGATKQVDLSHADLSGVREIKNPTDSIYLISTTNLPPVLDFRGTKNVKARNADLSGVSEIKRSVDLPGNLRKIYDLLWVKMFMAAKSKNTFKGIIQRNVANRHISKKR
;
A
#
# COMPACT_ATOMS: atom_id res chain seq x y z
N MET A 1 -47.27 -2.60 33.21
CA MET A 1 -47.44 -1.59 34.28
C MET A 1 -46.24 -1.43 35.23
N SER A 2 -45.29 -2.39 35.32
CA SER A 2 -44.11 -2.28 36.23
C SER A 2 -42.99 -1.35 35.73
N VAL A 3 -42.79 -1.21 34.41
CA VAL A 3 -41.70 -0.44 33.78
C VAL A 3 -41.78 1.06 34.09
N ASN A 4 -42.97 1.58 34.40
CA ASN A 4 -43.21 3.01 34.56
C ASN A 4 -42.75 3.56 35.94
N LYS A 5 -42.45 2.68 36.91
CA LYS A 5 -41.99 3.08 38.25
C LYS A 5 -40.47 3.22 38.31
N GLU A 6 -39.73 2.22 37.82
CA GLU A 6 -38.27 2.26 37.76
C GLU A 6 -37.76 3.41 36.88
N LEU A 7 -38.45 3.69 35.76
CA LEU A 7 -38.12 4.82 34.89
C LEU A 7 -38.31 6.17 35.60
N LYS A 8 -39.37 6.31 36.40
CA LYS A 8 -39.64 7.53 37.19
C LYS A 8 -38.62 7.72 38.30
N ASP A 9 -38.19 6.64 38.95
CA ASP A 9 -37.21 6.71 40.05
C ASP A 9 -35.79 7.04 39.55
N TYR A 10 -35.42 6.59 38.35
CA TYR A 10 -34.14 6.94 37.73
C TYR A 10 -34.09 8.41 37.26
N LEU A 11 -35.15 8.88 36.59
CA LEU A 11 -35.27 10.27 36.12
C LEU A 11 -35.24 11.30 37.25
N LYS A 12 -35.63 10.90 38.47
CA LYS A 12 -35.60 11.74 39.66
C LYS A 12 -34.20 11.92 40.25
N ASN A 13 -33.27 11.01 39.95
CA ASN A 13 -31.94 10.96 40.54
C ASN A 13 -30.81 11.42 39.61
N SER A 14 -31.05 11.55 38.30
CA SER A 14 -30.10 12.11 37.34
C SER A 14 -30.22 13.64 37.31
N GLY A 15 -29.43 14.33 38.14
CA GLY A 15 -29.40 15.79 38.24
C GLY A 15 -29.28 16.50 36.88
N GLU A 16 -29.86 17.69 36.80
CA GLU A 16 -29.90 18.56 35.62
C GLU A 16 -28.49 18.96 35.15
N HIS A 17 -27.93 18.18 34.23
CA HIS A 17 -26.87 18.66 33.34
C HIS A 17 -27.36 18.59 31.90
N SER A 18 -27.61 19.77 31.36
CA SER A 18 -27.98 20.03 29.98
C SER A 18 -26.87 19.56 29.03
N THR A 19 -27.11 18.49 28.31
CA THR A 19 -26.47 18.24 27.01
C THR A 19 -27.44 17.44 26.14
N ILE A 20 -27.70 17.94 24.93
CA ILE A 20 -28.70 17.43 23.99
C ILE A 20 -28.10 16.18 23.32
N GLY A 21 -28.72 15.02 23.54
CA GLY A 21 -28.35 13.74 22.91
C GLY A 21 -27.27 12.93 23.64
N GLN A 22 -27.42 12.66 24.94
CA GLN A 22 -26.63 11.62 25.61
C GLN A 22 -27.37 10.28 25.61
N THR A 23 -26.68 9.21 25.25
CA THR A 23 -27.03 7.82 25.61
C THR A 23 -26.95 7.70 27.13
N LEU A 24 -28.05 7.38 27.81
CA LEU A 24 -28.07 7.22 29.27
C LEU A 24 -27.49 5.86 29.70
N PHE A 25 -26.23 5.55 29.37
CA PHE A 25 -25.47 4.46 30.02
C PHE A 25 -23.96 4.76 30.06
N PRO A 26 -23.30 4.73 31.23
CA PRO A 26 -21.83 4.79 31.30
C PRO A 26 -21.20 3.43 31.00
N ALA A 27 -20.11 3.45 30.23
CA ALA A 27 -19.23 2.34 29.88
C ALA A 27 -18.48 1.66 31.06
N LYS A 28 -18.97 1.76 32.30
CA LYS A 28 -18.30 1.19 33.49
C LYS A 28 -19.29 0.57 34.46
N LYS A 29 -19.83 -0.59 34.08
CA LYS A 29 -20.13 -1.78 34.89
C LYS A 29 -21.04 -2.71 34.09
N ARG A 30 -20.43 -3.62 33.33
CA ARG A 30 -21.15 -4.74 32.71
C ARG A 30 -21.54 -5.73 33.81
N HIS A 31 -22.73 -5.56 34.37
CA HIS A 31 -23.34 -6.64 35.14
C HIS A 31 -24.06 -7.58 34.17
N LYS A 32 -23.60 -8.83 34.17
CA LYS A 32 -24.33 -9.99 33.67
C LYS A 32 -25.73 -10.01 34.30
N HIS A 33 -26.74 -10.22 33.45
CA HIS A 33 -28.15 -10.41 33.76
C HIS A 33 -29.02 -9.13 33.86
N ASP A 34 -30.00 -9.07 32.95
CA ASP A 34 -31.31 -8.42 33.10
C ASP A 34 -31.43 -6.88 33.12
N MET A 35 -30.76 -6.17 32.21
CA MET A 35 -31.24 -4.85 31.77
C MET A 35 -31.33 -4.79 30.25
N LYS A 36 -32.56 -4.90 29.73
CA LYS A 36 -32.87 -4.45 28.35
C LYS A 36 -32.34 -3.03 28.21
N ASN A 37 -31.44 -2.80 27.24
CA ASN A 37 -31.11 -1.46 26.78
C ASN A 37 -32.44 -0.76 26.47
N ILE A 38 -32.91 0.13 27.34
CA ILE A 38 -34.28 0.67 27.28
C ILE A 38 -34.53 1.57 26.05
N GLY A 39 -33.50 1.81 25.23
CA GLY A 39 -33.62 2.46 23.94
C GLY A 39 -34.25 3.85 24.01
N LEU A 40 -34.09 4.57 25.14
CA LEU A 40 -34.71 5.88 25.31
C LEU A 40 -33.75 7.00 24.91
N LEU A 41 -34.20 7.87 24.01
CA LEU A 41 -33.49 9.07 23.56
C LEU A 41 -34.24 10.33 24.01
N LYS A 42 -33.50 11.41 24.31
CA LYS A 42 -34.08 12.67 24.79
C LYS A 42 -33.90 13.80 23.79
N GLN A 43 -35.01 14.42 23.37
CA GLN A 43 -35.01 15.64 22.56
C GLN A 43 -36.10 16.60 23.03
N ASN A 44 -35.79 17.89 23.12
CA ASN A 44 -36.72 18.94 23.58
C ASN A 44 -37.42 18.62 24.91
N GLY A 45 -36.68 18.03 25.86
CA GLY A 45 -37.19 17.69 27.19
C GLY A 45 -38.07 16.44 27.27
N LYS A 46 -38.36 15.77 26.14
CA LYS A 46 -39.16 14.54 26.07
C LYS A 46 -38.27 13.33 25.80
N TYR A 47 -38.66 12.17 26.34
CA TYR A 47 -38.03 10.87 26.07
C TYR A 47 -38.84 10.11 25.03
N TYR A 48 -38.15 9.49 24.09
CA TYR A 48 -38.70 8.69 23.01
C TYR A 48 -38.04 7.32 23.01
N SER A 49 -38.79 6.27 22.67
CA SER A 49 -38.19 4.97 22.40
C SER A 49 -37.55 4.97 21.01
N ILE A 50 -36.47 4.22 20.84
CA ILE A 50 -35.81 4.00 19.55
C ILE A 50 -36.78 3.36 18.53
N HIS A 51 -37.77 2.60 18.99
CA HIS A 51 -38.81 2.01 18.13
C HIS A 51 -39.94 3.00 17.78
N ASP A 52 -39.98 4.18 18.41
CA ASP A 52 -41.05 5.19 18.26
C ASP A 52 -40.44 6.61 18.29
N LEU A 53 -39.55 6.87 17.34
CA LEU A 53 -38.95 8.17 17.13
C LEU A 53 -39.84 9.05 16.25
N PRO A 54 -40.01 10.34 16.58
CA PRO A 54 -40.68 11.28 15.70
C PRO A 54 -39.82 11.56 14.46
N ASP A 55 -40.46 11.91 13.34
CA ASP A 55 -39.75 12.31 12.13
C ASP A 55 -38.81 13.50 12.38
N GLY A 56 -37.62 13.44 11.80
CA GLY A 56 -36.61 14.49 11.96
C GLY A 56 -35.97 14.51 13.35
N PHE A 57 -35.97 13.40 14.07
CA PHE A 57 -35.21 13.26 15.32
C PHE A 57 -33.72 13.48 15.04
N VAL A 58 -33.03 14.28 15.88
CA VAL A 58 -31.61 14.62 15.68
C VAL A 58 -30.81 14.28 16.93
N VAL A 59 -29.79 13.44 16.76
CA VAL A 59 -28.76 13.19 17.75
C VAL A 59 -27.52 14.02 17.40
N ARG A 60 -27.20 14.99 18.25
CA ARG A 60 -26.07 15.91 18.03
C ARG A 60 -24.69 15.28 18.26
N GLY A 61 -24.64 14.16 18.98
CA GLY A 61 -23.41 13.45 19.30
C GLY A 61 -23.41 12.04 18.75
N ASP A 62 -22.60 11.18 19.37
CA ASP A 62 -22.56 9.75 19.04
C ASP A 62 -23.80 9.05 19.62
N LEU A 63 -24.26 8.01 18.92
CA LEU A 63 -25.34 7.14 19.33
C LEU A 63 -24.89 5.68 19.28
N ASP A 64 -24.83 5.04 20.43
CA ASP A 64 -24.54 3.61 20.55
C ASP A 64 -25.82 2.79 20.68
N LEU A 65 -26.10 1.96 19.67
CA LEU A 65 -27.17 0.98 19.64
C LEU A 65 -26.64 -0.46 19.59
N SER A 66 -25.37 -0.66 19.93
CA SER A 66 -24.75 -1.98 19.92
C SER A 66 -25.45 -2.96 20.85
N GLY A 67 -25.62 -4.19 20.37
CA GLY A 67 -26.30 -5.27 21.11
C GLY A 67 -27.83 -5.11 21.24
N MET A 68 -28.44 -4.14 20.56
CA MET A 68 -29.90 -4.00 20.54
C MET A 68 -30.54 -4.86 19.45
N ASP A 69 -31.81 -5.23 19.68
CA ASP A 69 -32.68 -5.77 18.63
C ASP A 69 -33.36 -4.60 17.92
N LEU A 70 -32.95 -4.35 16.67
CA LEU A 70 -33.43 -3.28 15.81
C LEU A 70 -34.25 -3.84 14.64
N SER A 71 -34.70 -5.10 14.70
CA SER A 71 -35.36 -5.78 13.58
C SER A 71 -36.63 -5.08 13.07
N ASP A 72 -37.31 -4.33 13.93
CA ASP A 72 -38.51 -3.54 13.65
C ASP A 72 -38.29 -2.01 13.76
N VAL A 73 -37.04 -1.57 13.94
CA VAL A 73 -36.70 -0.15 14.10
C VAL A 73 -36.50 0.50 12.74
N ASN A 74 -37.14 1.66 12.55
CA ASN A 74 -36.83 2.57 11.45
C ASN A 74 -35.89 3.68 11.94
N LEU A 75 -34.66 3.71 11.44
CA LEU A 75 -33.65 4.72 11.80
C LEU A 75 -33.87 6.05 11.04
N ASN A 76 -35.10 6.54 10.97
CA ASN A 76 -35.45 7.84 10.36
C ASN A 76 -35.05 9.03 11.24
N MET A 77 -33.76 9.11 11.55
CA MET A 77 -33.15 10.14 12.38
C MET A 77 -31.83 10.61 11.76
N GLU A 78 -31.39 11.78 12.16
CA GLU A 78 -30.07 12.29 11.84
C GLU A 78 -29.14 12.07 13.04
N VAL A 79 -27.97 11.47 12.80
CA VAL A 79 -26.90 11.38 13.80
C VAL A 79 -25.73 12.21 13.29
N MET A 80 -25.50 13.36 13.93
CA MET A 80 -24.42 14.28 13.57
C MET A 80 -23.02 13.76 13.99
N GLY A 81 -22.99 12.83 14.95
CA GLY A 81 -21.79 12.09 15.34
C GLY A 81 -21.72 10.70 14.69
N THR A 82 -21.23 9.75 15.46
CA THR A 82 -21.06 8.34 15.09
C THR A 82 -22.29 7.54 15.48
N LEU A 83 -22.93 6.86 14.53
CA LEU A 83 -23.85 5.78 14.84
C LEU A 83 -23.06 4.49 15.03
N ILE A 84 -23.09 3.92 16.23
CA ILE A 84 -22.38 2.69 16.59
C ILE A 84 -23.39 1.55 16.64
N LEU A 85 -23.27 0.61 15.70
CA LEU A 85 -24.05 -0.62 15.61
C LEU A 85 -23.20 -1.87 15.93
N SER A 86 -21.89 -1.67 16.04
CA SER A 86 -20.88 -2.66 16.34
C SER A 86 -20.64 -2.83 17.84
N GLY A 87 -20.31 -4.05 18.28
CA GLY A 87 -20.01 -4.32 19.68
C GLY A 87 -19.78 -5.79 19.99
N GLU A 88 -19.55 -6.09 21.27
CA GLU A 88 -19.34 -7.47 21.74
C GLU A 88 -20.61 -8.33 21.66
N TYR A 89 -21.78 -7.69 21.75
CA TYR A 89 -23.07 -8.35 21.66
C TYR A 89 -23.64 -8.19 20.25
N LYS A 90 -24.32 -9.24 19.78
CA LYS A 90 -24.95 -9.24 18.46
C LYS A 90 -26.07 -8.21 18.41
N THR A 91 -25.89 -7.18 17.59
CA THR A 91 -26.97 -6.29 17.15
C THR A 91 -27.81 -7.02 16.10
N ILE A 92 -29.14 -7.01 16.23
CA ILE A 92 -30.04 -7.55 15.20
C ILE A 92 -30.50 -6.37 14.35
N LEU A 93 -30.08 -6.32 13.09
CA LEU A 93 -30.37 -5.20 12.20
C LEU A 93 -31.74 -5.37 11.50
N PRO A 94 -32.41 -4.26 11.15
CA PRO A 94 -33.61 -4.30 10.32
C PRO A 94 -33.28 -4.81 8.91
N PRO A 95 -34.26 -5.41 8.20
CA PRO A 95 -34.06 -5.90 6.84
C PRO A 95 -33.82 -4.78 5.82
N ILE A 96 -34.25 -3.55 6.12
CA ILE A 96 -33.93 -2.34 5.36
C ILE A 96 -33.21 -1.40 6.32
N LEU A 97 -31.95 -1.11 6.02
CA LEU A 97 -31.09 -0.28 6.86
C LEU A 97 -30.80 1.04 6.15
N ASP A 98 -31.57 2.08 6.47
CA ASP A 98 -31.33 3.42 5.95
C ASP A 98 -30.36 4.19 6.85
N LEU A 99 -29.18 4.49 6.32
CA LEU A 99 -28.09 5.19 7.01
C LEU A 99 -27.75 6.50 6.29
N SER A 100 -28.57 6.96 5.35
CA SER A 100 -28.23 8.11 4.50
C SER A 100 -28.00 9.40 5.29
N ASN A 101 -28.62 9.51 6.47
CA ASN A 101 -28.60 10.69 7.35
C ASN A 101 -27.57 10.58 8.49
N MET A 102 -26.60 9.66 8.37
CA MET A 102 -25.57 9.45 9.39
C MET A 102 -24.25 10.13 8.98
N ALA A 103 -23.66 10.91 9.89
CA ALA A 103 -22.38 11.56 9.62
C ALA A 103 -21.19 10.56 9.63
N TYR A 104 -21.27 9.50 10.43
CA TYR A 104 -20.37 8.36 10.42
C TYR A 104 -21.11 7.12 10.90
N VAL A 105 -20.85 5.95 10.29
CA VAL A 105 -21.42 4.68 10.70
C VAL A 105 -20.32 3.70 11.08
N ASP A 106 -20.40 3.17 12.29
CA ASP A 106 -19.60 2.06 12.77
C ASP A 106 -20.43 0.76 12.75
N LEU A 107 -20.08 -0.13 11.82
CA LEU A 107 -20.61 -1.48 11.68
C LEU A 107 -19.52 -2.54 11.86
N HIS A 108 -18.34 -2.21 12.40
CA HIS A 108 -17.24 -3.18 12.50
C HIS A 108 -17.68 -4.48 13.19
N ASN A 109 -17.17 -5.61 12.72
CA ASN A 109 -17.46 -6.94 13.25
C ASN A 109 -18.97 -7.29 13.30
N THR A 110 -19.77 -6.74 12.37
CA THR A 110 -21.21 -7.00 12.31
C THR A 110 -21.55 -8.10 11.29
N ASP A 111 -22.62 -8.84 11.57
CA ASP A 111 -23.21 -9.84 10.69
C ASP A 111 -24.42 -9.25 9.96
N LEU A 112 -24.32 -9.12 8.63
CA LEU A 112 -25.35 -8.47 7.81
C LEU A 112 -26.34 -9.45 7.15
N SER A 113 -26.36 -10.73 7.56
CA SER A 113 -27.21 -11.78 6.95
C SER A 113 -28.72 -11.48 6.94
N GLY A 114 -29.21 -10.62 7.84
CA GLY A 114 -30.61 -10.20 7.89
C GLY A 114 -30.95 -8.99 7.03
N VAL A 115 -29.95 -8.28 6.52
CA VAL A 115 -30.12 -6.99 5.84
C VAL A 115 -30.23 -7.21 4.32
N ARG A 116 -31.37 -6.80 3.75
CA ARG A 116 -31.68 -6.95 2.32
C ARG A 116 -31.33 -5.71 1.51
N GLU A 117 -31.47 -4.54 2.12
CA GLU A 117 -31.19 -3.24 1.50
C GLU A 117 -30.44 -2.34 2.48
N ILE A 118 -29.43 -1.63 1.97
CA ILE A 118 -28.70 -0.62 2.73
C ILE A 118 -28.62 0.64 1.90
N LYS A 119 -28.99 1.77 2.50
CA LYS A 119 -28.67 3.09 1.97
C LYS A 119 -27.51 3.65 2.77
N TRP A 120 -26.37 3.78 2.11
CA TRP A 120 -25.14 4.22 2.74
C TRP A 120 -25.15 5.73 3.04
N PRO A 121 -24.46 6.18 4.10
CA PRO A 121 -24.22 7.61 4.31
C PRO A 121 -23.36 8.17 3.18
N THR A 122 -23.47 9.48 2.96
CA THR A 122 -22.62 10.18 1.97
C THR A 122 -21.17 10.35 2.44
N THR A 123 -20.90 10.10 3.72
CA THR A 123 -19.65 10.40 4.40
C THR A 123 -18.76 9.16 4.57
N LYS A 124 -18.67 8.59 5.78
CA LYS A 124 -17.69 7.58 6.18
C LYS A 124 -18.36 6.36 6.81
N ILE A 125 -17.82 5.18 6.51
CA ILE A 125 -18.36 3.90 6.96
C ILE A 125 -17.20 2.99 7.42
N ASP A 126 -17.37 2.35 8.56
CA ASP A 126 -16.51 1.27 9.04
C ASP A 126 -17.27 -0.07 8.96
N LEU A 127 -16.80 -0.95 8.09
CA LEU A 127 -17.29 -2.31 7.84
C LEU A 127 -16.18 -3.34 8.11
N ARG A 128 -15.15 -2.98 8.90
CA ARG A 128 -14.04 -3.89 9.18
C ARG A 128 -14.53 -5.19 9.78
N SER A 129 -14.00 -6.32 9.33
CA SER A 129 -14.35 -7.65 9.85
C SER A 129 -15.84 -8.00 9.76
N CYS A 130 -16.63 -7.29 8.95
CA CYS A 130 -18.01 -7.67 8.68
C CYS A 130 -18.10 -8.99 7.91
N ARG A 131 -19.25 -9.65 8.01
CA ARG A 131 -19.57 -10.89 7.30
C ARG A 131 -21.00 -10.88 6.79
N ASN A 132 -21.29 -11.77 5.83
CA ASN A 132 -22.60 -11.87 5.18
C ASN A 132 -23.07 -10.52 4.58
N LEU A 133 -22.15 -9.81 3.94
CA LEU A 133 -22.45 -8.53 3.30
C LEU A 133 -23.43 -8.71 2.11
N PRO A 134 -24.20 -7.67 1.74
CA PRO A 134 -25.03 -7.69 0.54
C PRO A 134 -24.27 -8.08 -0.72
N GLN A 135 -24.95 -8.73 -1.67
CA GLN A 135 -24.33 -9.23 -2.91
C GLN A 135 -23.73 -8.11 -3.78
N VAL A 136 -24.26 -6.89 -3.69
CA VAL A 136 -23.72 -5.71 -4.38
C VAL A 136 -23.44 -4.64 -3.34
N LEU A 137 -22.20 -4.16 -3.33
CA LEU A 137 -21.76 -3.09 -2.46
C LEU A 137 -21.46 -1.86 -3.31
N ASP A 138 -22.44 -0.95 -3.41
CA ASP A 138 -22.30 0.29 -4.16
C ASP A 138 -22.04 1.47 -3.21
N PHE A 139 -20.76 1.86 -3.10
CA PHE A 139 -20.34 2.99 -2.25
C PHE A 139 -20.17 4.29 -3.03
N SER A 140 -20.65 4.38 -4.27
CA SER A 140 -20.41 5.54 -5.14
C SER A 140 -20.89 6.88 -4.57
N GLY A 141 -21.91 6.85 -3.69
CA GLY A 141 -22.40 8.02 -2.96
C GLY A 141 -21.61 8.40 -1.70
N THR A 142 -20.67 7.56 -1.26
CA THR A 142 -19.91 7.70 0.00
C THR A 142 -18.53 8.32 -0.25
N THR A 143 -17.94 8.98 0.76
CA THR A 143 -16.55 9.47 0.66
C THR A 143 -15.51 8.42 1.03
N THR A 144 -15.66 7.69 2.13
CA THR A 144 -14.63 6.76 2.61
C THR A 144 -15.23 5.51 3.25
N VAL A 145 -14.65 4.35 2.93
CA VAL A 145 -15.11 3.04 3.41
C VAL A 145 -13.93 2.22 3.90
N ASP A 146 -14.04 1.66 5.10
CA ASP A 146 -13.07 0.72 5.65
C ASP A 146 -13.69 -0.67 5.69
N LEU A 147 -13.18 -1.61 4.91
CA LEU A 147 -13.62 -3.01 4.82
C LEU A 147 -12.57 -3.99 5.34
N ARG A 148 -11.49 -3.52 5.97
CA ARG A 148 -10.35 -4.38 6.31
C ARG A 148 -10.78 -5.64 7.05
N CYS A 149 -10.21 -6.77 6.64
CA CYS A 149 -10.50 -8.09 7.21
C CYS A 149 -11.95 -8.57 7.07
N ALA A 150 -12.80 -7.92 6.25
CA ALA A 150 -14.15 -8.40 6.00
C ALA A 150 -14.15 -9.71 5.19
N ASP A 151 -15.18 -10.53 5.41
CA ASP A 151 -15.48 -11.69 4.58
C ASP A 151 -16.44 -11.28 3.47
N LEU A 152 -15.93 -11.22 2.24
CA LEU A 152 -16.67 -10.81 1.06
C LEU A 152 -17.34 -12.00 0.35
N SER A 153 -17.43 -13.16 1.01
CA SER A 153 -18.16 -14.33 0.52
C SER A 153 -19.58 -13.96 0.09
N GLY A 154 -19.91 -14.21 -1.17
CA GLY A 154 -21.23 -13.92 -1.75
C GLY A 154 -21.38 -12.52 -2.33
N VAL A 155 -20.42 -11.61 -2.12
CA VAL A 155 -20.35 -10.32 -2.83
C VAL A 155 -19.96 -10.59 -4.28
N ARG A 156 -20.66 -9.96 -5.22
CA ARG A 156 -20.47 -10.11 -6.67
C ARG A 156 -19.77 -8.90 -7.29
N GLU A 157 -19.96 -7.73 -6.69
CA GLU A 157 -19.44 -6.47 -7.18
C GLU A 157 -19.24 -5.49 -6.02
N ILE A 158 -18.12 -4.76 -6.08
CA ILE A 158 -17.88 -3.57 -5.25
C ILE A 158 -17.66 -2.38 -6.17
N LYS A 159 -18.43 -1.31 -5.95
CA LYS A 159 -18.15 0.02 -6.50
C LYS A 159 -17.62 0.92 -5.40
N GLY A 160 -16.46 1.51 -5.65
CA GLY A 160 -15.76 2.30 -4.64
C GLY A 160 -16.40 3.66 -4.34
N PRO A 161 -16.06 4.25 -3.18
CA PRO A 161 -16.42 5.61 -2.81
C PRO A 161 -15.57 6.64 -3.55
N THR A 162 -15.92 7.92 -3.39
CA THR A 162 -15.24 9.02 -4.10
C THR A 162 -13.81 9.29 -3.64
N ASN A 163 -13.46 9.01 -2.38
CA ASN A 163 -12.13 9.31 -1.84
C ASN A 163 -11.30 8.05 -1.57
N ARG A 164 -11.66 7.23 -0.58
CA ARG A 164 -10.82 6.09 -0.16
C ARG A 164 -11.62 4.85 0.17
N ILE A 165 -11.15 3.69 -0.28
CA ILE A 165 -11.60 2.38 0.21
C ILE A 165 -10.41 1.54 0.66
N ASP A 166 -10.58 0.88 1.79
CA ASP A 166 -9.56 0.02 2.39
C ASP A 166 -10.08 -1.42 2.47
N LEU A 167 -9.56 -2.32 1.63
CA LEU A 167 -9.89 -3.74 1.58
C LEU A 167 -8.72 -4.60 2.06
N MET A 168 -7.76 -4.02 2.78
CA MET A 168 -6.58 -4.75 3.24
C MET A 168 -6.99 -6.01 4.00
N ALA A 169 -6.38 -7.13 3.62
CA ALA A 169 -6.60 -8.45 4.22
C ALA A 169 -8.06 -8.96 4.19
N CYS A 170 -8.90 -8.46 3.28
CA CYS A 170 -10.20 -9.08 2.99
C CYS A 170 -10.03 -10.49 2.40
N ASN A 171 -11.00 -11.35 2.67
CA ASN A 171 -11.10 -12.69 2.08
C ASN A 171 -12.22 -12.72 1.02
N HIS A 172 -12.08 -13.60 0.02
CA HIS A 172 -13.11 -13.86 -1.01
C HIS A 172 -13.52 -12.62 -1.81
N LEU A 173 -12.56 -11.85 -2.31
CA LEU A 173 -12.84 -10.68 -3.14
C LEU A 173 -13.78 -11.02 -4.32
N PRO A 174 -14.73 -10.13 -4.65
CA PRO A 174 -15.67 -10.35 -5.73
C PRO A 174 -14.97 -10.31 -7.10
N PRO A 175 -15.59 -10.88 -8.14
CA PRO A 175 -15.03 -10.88 -9.49
C PRO A 175 -14.87 -9.49 -10.11
N ILE A 176 -15.68 -8.51 -9.68
CA ILE A 176 -15.70 -7.15 -10.23
C ILE A 176 -15.39 -6.15 -9.13
N LEU A 177 -14.32 -5.39 -9.33
CA LEU A 177 -13.92 -4.26 -8.49
C LEU A 177 -13.91 -2.98 -9.34
N ASP A 178 -14.90 -2.11 -9.18
CA ASP A 178 -14.96 -0.82 -9.88
C ASP A 178 -14.51 0.33 -8.96
N PHE A 179 -13.28 0.80 -9.15
CA PHE A 179 -12.72 1.93 -8.42
C PHE A 179 -12.46 3.15 -9.31
N GLY A 180 -13.04 3.22 -10.51
CA GLY A 180 -12.73 4.27 -11.49
C GLY A 180 -13.03 5.70 -11.02
N ALA A 181 -13.95 5.88 -10.06
CA ALA A 181 -14.26 7.16 -9.44
C ALA A 181 -13.53 7.38 -8.10
N THR A 182 -12.83 6.36 -7.58
CA THR A 182 -12.13 6.39 -6.30
C THR A 182 -10.75 7.00 -6.45
N LYS A 183 -10.30 7.78 -5.46
CA LYS A 183 -8.93 8.32 -5.47
C LYS A 183 -7.92 7.30 -4.98
N GLN A 184 -8.20 6.65 -3.85
CA GLN A 184 -7.25 5.78 -3.16
C GLN A 184 -7.88 4.42 -2.83
N VAL A 185 -7.19 3.35 -3.17
CA VAL A 185 -7.61 1.97 -2.90
C VAL A 185 -6.47 1.25 -2.20
N ASP A 186 -6.76 0.60 -1.08
CA ASP A 186 -5.86 -0.37 -0.44
C ASP A 186 -6.41 -1.79 -0.65
N LEU A 187 -5.67 -2.60 -1.39
CA LEU A 187 -5.91 -4.03 -1.61
C LEU A 187 -4.71 -4.84 -1.10
N SER A 188 -3.89 -4.29 -0.21
CA SER A 188 -2.70 -5.00 0.26
C SER A 188 -3.07 -6.28 1.04
N HIS A 189 -2.21 -7.29 0.94
CA HIS A 189 -2.36 -8.57 1.63
C HIS A 189 -3.63 -9.37 1.28
N VAL A 190 -4.18 -9.23 0.07
CA VAL A 190 -5.34 -10.00 -0.38
C VAL A 190 -4.99 -11.07 -1.42
N ASP A 191 -5.90 -12.03 -1.62
CA ASP A 191 -5.88 -13.00 -2.71
C ASP A 191 -6.79 -12.52 -3.85
N LEU A 192 -6.22 -12.33 -5.05
CA LEU A 192 -6.94 -11.85 -6.23
C LEU A 192 -7.42 -12.97 -7.17
N SER A 193 -7.32 -14.25 -6.77
CA SER A 193 -7.72 -15.40 -7.61
C SER A 193 -9.17 -15.39 -8.08
N GLY A 194 -10.07 -14.76 -7.31
CA GLY A 194 -11.48 -14.59 -7.68
C GLY A 194 -11.75 -13.37 -8.57
N VAL A 195 -10.80 -12.43 -8.67
CA VAL A 195 -10.97 -11.13 -9.31
C VAL A 195 -10.71 -11.23 -10.81
N ARG A 196 -11.68 -10.80 -11.61
CA ARG A 196 -11.60 -10.80 -13.08
C ARG A 196 -11.32 -9.41 -13.64
N GLU A 197 -11.85 -8.39 -12.98
CA GLU A 197 -11.74 -7.00 -13.43
C GLU A 197 -11.44 -6.08 -12.25
N ILE A 198 -10.44 -5.22 -12.43
CA ILE A 198 -10.13 -4.11 -11.54
C ILE A 198 -10.13 -2.85 -12.40
N LYS A 199 -11.16 -2.02 -12.26
CA LYS A 199 -11.15 -0.67 -12.84
C LYS A 199 -10.41 0.24 -11.87
N SER A 200 -9.22 0.67 -12.27
CA SER A 200 -8.24 1.27 -11.37
C SER A 200 -8.67 2.65 -10.82
N PRO A 201 -8.20 3.04 -9.62
CA PRO A 201 -8.47 4.36 -9.06
C PRO A 201 -7.66 5.47 -9.73
N THR A 202 -8.09 6.71 -9.54
CA THR A 202 -7.51 7.88 -10.21
C THR A 202 -6.17 8.32 -9.63
N SER A 203 -5.87 8.04 -8.35
CA SER A 203 -4.65 8.52 -7.69
C SER A 203 -3.72 7.39 -7.26
N ARG A 204 -4.14 6.52 -6.33
CA ARG A 204 -3.26 5.46 -5.80
C ARG A 204 -4.00 4.13 -5.64
N ILE A 205 -3.32 3.04 -6.00
CA ILE A 205 -3.70 1.68 -5.62
C ILE A 205 -2.53 0.98 -4.93
N ASP A 206 -2.80 0.36 -3.78
CA ASP A 206 -1.86 -0.46 -3.04
C ASP A 206 -2.23 -1.94 -3.21
N LEU A 207 -1.34 -2.71 -3.83
CA LEU A 207 -1.46 -4.14 -4.11
C LEU A 207 -0.30 -4.91 -3.47
N ARG A 208 0.33 -4.34 -2.43
CA ARG A 208 1.48 -4.98 -1.78
C ARG A 208 1.13 -6.34 -1.22
N SER A 209 2.04 -7.29 -1.36
CA SER A 209 1.89 -8.67 -0.86
C SER A 209 0.64 -9.40 -1.38
N CYS A 210 0.05 -8.96 -2.50
CA CYS A 210 -1.03 -9.68 -3.14
C CYS A 210 -0.57 -11.01 -3.74
N LYS A 211 -1.49 -11.96 -3.81
CA LYS A 211 -1.31 -13.24 -4.52
C LYS A 211 -2.30 -13.36 -5.67
N ASN A 212 -1.95 -14.18 -6.65
CA ASN A 212 -2.81 -14.52 -7.79
C ASN A 212 -3.29 -13.29 -8.56
N LEU A 213 -2.36 -12.39 -8.90
CA LEU A 213 -2.66 -11.20 -9.70
C LEU A 213 -3.40 -11.57 -11.00
N PRO A 214 -4.41 -10.79 -11.41
CA PRO A 214 -5.07 -10.97 -12.71
C PRO A 214 -4.07 -10.97 -13.87
N PRO A 215 -4.34 -11.74 -14.93
CA PRO A 215 -3.41 -11.88 -16.06
C PRO A 215 -3.17 -10.57 -16.83
N VAL A 216 -4.15 -9.67 -16.80
CA VAL A 216 -4.13 -8.34 -17.44
C VAL A 216 -4.35 -7.30 -16.35
N LEU A 217 -3.44 -6.33 -16.27
CA LEU A 217 -3.50 -5.22 -15.33
C LEU A 217 -3.44 -3.89 -16.08
N ASP A 218 -4.47 -3.05 -15.92
CA ASP A 218 -4.52 -1.71 -16.52
C ASP A 218 -4.49 -0.63 -15.43
N PHE A 219 -3.33 0.01 -15.27
CA PHE A 219 -3.15 1.14 -14.35
C PHE A 219 -2.95 2.47 -15.09
N SER A 220 -3.28 2.54 -16.39
CA SER A 220 -3.07 3.75 -17.19
C SER A 220 -3.84 4.97 -16.66
N GLY A 221 -4.96 4.75 -15.95
CA GLY A 221 -5.76 5.79 -15.28
C GLY A 221 -5.26 6.18 -13.88
N THR A 222 -4.20 5.55 -13.37
CA THR A 222 -3.70 5.72 -12.00
C THR A 222 -2.35 6.44 -11.99
N LYS A 223 -2.13 7.29 -10.99
CA LYS A 223 -0.84 7.99 -10.82
C LYS A 223 0.21 7.13 -10.14
N THR A 224 -0.16 6.46 -9.05
CA THR A 224 0.77 5.69 -8.23
C THR A 224 0.26 4.27 -7.99
N VAL A 225 1.11 3.28 -8.24
CA VAL A 225 0.79 1.87 -8.00
C VAL A 225 1.87 1.26 -7.12
N ASP A 226 1.48 0.50 -6.12
CA ASP A 226 2.40 -0.24 -5.26
C ASP A 226 2.13 -1.73 -5.37
N LEU A 227 3.04 -2.47 -6.01
CA LEU A 227 2.98 -3.91 -6.23
C LEU A 227 4.09 -4.63 -5.45
N SER A 228 4.71 -3.96 -4.47
CA SER A 228 5.84 -4.53 -3.73
C SER A 228 5.49 -5.88 -3.11
N PHE A 229 6.43 -6.83 -3.13
CA PHE A 229 6.28 -8.21 -2.66
C PHE A 229 5.24 -9.06 -3.41
N ALA A 230 4.74 -8.61 -4.56
CA ALA A 230 3.80 -9.39 -5.36
C ALA A 230 4.50 -10.47 -6.21
N VAL A 231 3.70 -11.45 -6.67
CA VAL A 231 4.16 -12.55 -7.53
C VAL A 231 3.39 -12.55 -8.85
N PHE A 232 4.10 -12.42 -9.96
CA PHE A 232 3.54 -12.20 -11.31
C PHE A 232 3.40 -13.51 -12.13
N SER A 233 3.03 -14.64 -11.51
CA SER A 233 3.06 -15.96 -12.17
C SER A 233 2.28 -16.03 -13.49
N ASP A 234 1.11 -15.39 -13.57
CA ASP A 234 0.18 -15.49 -14.71
C ASP A 234 -0.02 -14.16 -15.45
N VAL A 235 0.69 -13.11 -15.02
CA VAL A 235 0.57 -11.76 -15.57
C VAL A 235 1.34 -11.66 -16.87
N HIS A 236 0.65 -11.32 -17.97
CA HIS A 236 1.26 -11.20 -19.30
C HIS A 236 1.02 -9.84 -19.97
N GLU A 237 0.08 -9.05 -19.48
CA GLU A 237 -0.14 -7.67 -19.95
C GLU A 237 -0.24 -6.71 -18.76
N ILE A 238 0.55 -5.63 -18.82
CA ILE A 238 0.52 -4.56 -17.82
C ILE A 238 0.59 -3.21 -18.53
N LYS A 239 -0.35 -2.32 -18.22
CA LYS A 239 -0.25 -0.89 -18.52
C LYS A 239 0.13 -0.15 -17.25
N TRP A 240 1.30 0.44 -17.26
CA TRP A 240 1.90 1.09 -16.09
C TRP A 240 1.27 2.45 -15.78
N PRO A 241 1.35 2.90 -14.52
CA PRO A 241 0.88 4.23 -14.15
C PRO A 241 1.78 5.34 -14.68
N THR A 242 1.32 6.58 -14.60
CA THR A 242 2.03 7.75 -15.16
C THR A 242 3.08 8.35 -14.23
N ASP A 243 2.91 8.25 -12.91
CA ASP A 243 3.78 8.91 -11.94
C ASP A 243 4.80 7.91 -11.36
N SER A 244 4.38 7.05 -10.44
CA SER A 244 5.31 6.16 -9.72
C SER A 244 4.79 4.73 -9.64
N ILE A 245 5.69 3.77 -9.80
CA ILE A 245 5.43 2.33 -9.64
C ILE A 245 6.45 1.72 -8.67
N TYR A 246 5.96 1.02 -7.65
CA TYR A 246 6.79 0.28 -6.70
C TYR A 246 6.65 -1.22 -6.95
N LEU A 247 7.80 -1.88 -7.18
CA LEU A 247 7.95 -3.30 -7.49
C LEU A 247 9.02 -3.94 -6.59
N THR A 248 9.22 -3.37 -5.39
CA THR A 248 10.23 -3.83 -4.44
C THR A 248 10.03 -5.30 -4.09
N ALA A 249 11.10 -6.10 -4.16
CA ALA A 249 11.11 -7.53 -3.82
C ALA A 249 10.03 -8.37 -4.54
N CYS A 250 9.67 -7.99 -5.77
CA CYS A 250 8.74 -8.75 -6.61
C CYS A 250 9.36 -10.07 -7.11
N LYS A 251 8.51 -11.00 -7.55
CA LYS A 251 8.95 -12.28 -8.13
C LYS A 251 8.21 -12.60 -9.42
N LYS A 252 8.90 -13.31 -10.32
CA LYS A 252 8.39 -13.79 -11.62
C LYS A 252 7.87 -12.67 -12.52
N LEU A 253 8.53 -11.51 -12.50
CA LEU A 253 8.16 -10.37 -13.34
C LEU A 253 8.08 -10.75 -14.82
N PRO A 254 7.23 -10.09 -15.63
CA PRO A 254 7.16 -10.30 -17.07
C PRO A 254 8.53 -10.11 -17.74
N PRO A 255 8.80 -10.82 -18.85
CA PRO A 255 10.11 -10.78 -19.51
C PRO A 255 10.50 -9.40 -20.05
N VAL A 256 9.52 -8.54 -20.34
CA VAL A 256 9.74 -7.17 -20.81
C VAL A 256 9.01 -6.22 -19.87
N LEU A 257 9.75 -5.26 -19.32
CA LEU A 257 9.22 -4.20 -18.48
C LEU A 257 9.35 -2.86 -19.21
N ASP A 258 8.23 -2.26 -19.62
CA ASP A 258 8.19 -1.04 -20.43
C ASP A 258 7.70 0.18 -19.64
N PHE A 259 8.61 0.91 -18.99
CA PHE A 259 8.28 2.03 -18.11
C PHE A 259 8.35 3.40 -18.78
N ARG A 260 8.42 3.48 -20.12
CA ARG A 260 8.64 4.76 -20.84
C ARG A 260 7.57 5.82 -20.57
N GLY A 261 6.38 5.42 -20.11
CA GLY A 261 5.29 6.34 -19.73
C GLY A 261 5.25 6.72 -18.25
N THR A 262 6.17 6.20 -17.42
CA THR A 262 6.20 6.36 -15.97
C THR A 262 7.38 7.23 -15.56
N LYS A 263 7.24 8.07 -14.52
CA LYS A 263 8.35 8.93 -14.06
C LYS A 263 9.31 8.20 -13.15
N GLU A 264 8.79 7.47 -12.17
CA GLU A 264 9.58 6.86 -11.09
C GLU A 264 9.28 5.36 -10.98
N VAL A 265 10.33 4.55 -10.92
CA VAL A 265 10.23 3.09 -10.78
C VAL A 265 11.12 2.62 -9.65
N ASP A 266 10.57 1.89 -8.70
CA ASP A 266 11.34 1.18 -7.67
C ASP A 266 11.29 -0.33 -7.95
N LEU A 267 12.43 -0.93 -8.23
CA LEU A 267 12.63 -2.38 -8.41
C LEU A 267 13.54 -2.97 -7.32
N SER A 268 13.84 -2.22 -6.27
CA SER A 268 14.82 -2.60 -5.25
C SER A 268 14.58 -4.00 -4.68
N TYR A 269 15.65 -4.69 -4.30
CA TYR A 269 15.64 -6.04 -3.74
C TYR A 269 14.98 -7.11 -4.64
N THR A 270 14.85 -6.85 -5.94
CA THR A 270 14.23 -7.78 -6.88
C THR A 270 15.26 -8.63 -7.61
N ALA A 271 15.00 -9.94 -7.66
CA ALA A 271 15.71 -10.82 -8.57
C ALA A 271 15.03 -10.79 -9.94
N LEU A 272 15.70 -10.20 -10.93
CA LEU A 272 15.17 -9.99 -12.29
C LEU A 272 15.31 -11.23 -13.19
N SER A 273 15.34 -12.42 -12.59
CA SER A 273 15.42 -13.70 -13.30
C SER A 273 14.29 -13.84 -14.32
N GLY A 274 14.64 -13.95 -15.60
CA GLY A 274 13.68 -14.06 -16.72
C GLY A 274 13.29 -12.73 -17.36
N VAL A 275 13.62 -11.59 -16.73
CA VAL A 275 13.51 -10.27 -17.37
C VAL A 275 14.65 -10.12 -18.36
N ARG A 276 14.31 -9.95 -19.64
CA ARG A 276 15.29 -9.79 -20.74
C ARG A 276 15.49 -8.32 -21.14
N GLU A 277 14.53 -7.45 -20.83
CA GLU A 277 14.55 -6.05 -21.25
C GLU A 277 13.82 -5.17 -20.23
N ILE A 278 14.46 -4.04 -19.89
CA ILE A 278 13.86 -2.96 -19.12
C ILE A 278 13.95 -1.70 -19.98
N LYS A 279 12.81 -1.13 -20.35
CA LYS A 279 12.76 0.19 -20.98
C LYS A 279 12.52 1.22 -19.89
N SER A 280 13.55 2.01 -19.66
CA SER A 280 13.70 2.86 -18.47
C SER A 280 12.64 3.98 -18.38
N PRO A 281 12.26 4.40 -17.16
CA PRO A 281 11.32 5.51 -16.93
C PRO A 281 11.92 6.88 -17.23
N ILE A 282 11.09 7.92 -17.13
CA ILE A 282 11.47 9.29 -17.50
C ILE A 282 12.47 9.89 -16.50
N GLU A 283 12.25 9.72 -15.20
CA GLU A 283 12.99 10.45 -14.16
C GLU A 283 13.95 9.56 -13.40
N CYS A 284 13.45 8.55 -12.67
CA CYS A 284 14.29 7.73 -11.82
C CYS A 284 13.93 6.24 -11.88
N ILE A 285 14.96 5.40 -11.80
CA ILE A 285 14.81 3.96 -11.58
C ILE A 285 15.74 3.51 -10.45
N ASP A 286 15.16 2.86 -9.45
CA ASP A 286 15.88 2.26 -8.32
C ASP A 286 16.01 0.76 -8.56
N LEU A 287 17.25 0.29 -8.72
CA LEU A 287 17.66 -1.11 -8.85
C LEU A 287 18.55 -1.53 -7.67
N TYR A 288 18.41 -0.86 -6.52
CA TYR A 288 19.16 -1.13 -5.30
C TYR A 288 19.06 -2.61 -4.92
N ALA A 289 20.20 -3.23 -4.63
CA ALA A 289 20.30 -4.64 -4.23
C ALA A 289 19.59 -5.63 -5.17
N CYS A 290 19.47 -5.30 -6.46
CA CYS A 290 18.97 -6.23 -7.47
C CYS A 290 20.01 -7.29 -7.84
N ALA A 291 19.53 -8.44 -8.29
CA ALA A 291 20.36 -9.52 -8.83
C ALA A 291 19.73 -10.09 -10.11
N ASN A 292 20.52 -10.83 -10.89
CA ASN A 292 20.10 -11.43 -12.16
C ASN A 292 19.55 -10.39 -13.17
N LEU A 293 20.19 -9.23 -13.25
CA LEU A 293 19.80 -8.16 -14.16
C LEU A 293 19.95 -8.57 -15.64
N PRO A 294 19.17 -7.96 -16.56
CA PRO A 294 19.33 -8.16 -18.00
C PRO A 294 20.75 -7.90 -18.49
N PRO A 295 21.22 -8.59 -19.55
CA PRO A 295 22.60 -8.45 -20.04
C PRO A 295 22.93 -7.05 -20.58
N ILE A 296 21.92 -6.28 -20.96
CA ILE A 296 22.06 -4.90 -21.41
C ILE A 296 21.12 -4.05 -20.56
N LEU A 297 21.67 -3.04 -19.89
CA LEU A 297 20.91 -2.02 -19.19
C LEU A 297 20.96 -0.72 -19.98
N ASP A 298 19.85 -0.36 -20.61
CA ASP A 298 19.72 0.87 -21.39
C ASP A 298 18.84 1.89 -20.65
N PHE A 299 19.50 2.82 -19.95
CA PHE A 299 18.79 3.87 -19.21
C PHE A 299 18.48 5.10 -20.08
N GLY A 300 18.91 5.13 -21.35
CA GLY A 300 18.57 6.18 -22.31
C GLY A 300 18.58 7.60 -21.74
N ALA A 301 17.41 8.24 -21.74
CA ALA A 301 17.22 9.62 -21.27
C ALA A 301 16.84 9.73 -19.77
N THR A 302 16.75 8.63 -19.04
CA THR A 302 16.44 8.63 -17.59
C THR A 302 17.43 9.52 -16.85
N LYS A 303 16.95 10.30 -15.89
CA LYS A 303 17.79 11.26 -15.17
C LYS A 303 18.64 10.54 -14.12
N GLN A 304 18.02 9.68 -13.30
CA GLN A 304 18.68 9.07 -12.15
C GLN A 304 18.53 7.55 -12.13
N VAL A 305 19.62 6.86 -11.84
CA VAL A 305 19.65 5.39 -11.68
C VAL A 305 20.38 5.05 -10.39
N ASP A 306 19.77 4.22 -9.55
CA ASP A 306 20.46 3.58 -8.43
C ASP A 306 20.72 2.10 -8.69
N LEU A 307 21.99 1.70 -8.73
CA LEU A 307 22.47 0.31 -8.86
C LEU A 307 23.31 -0.09 -7.63
N SER A 308 23.18 0.64 -6.54
CA SER A 308 23.93 0.39 -5.31
C SER A 308 23.58 -1.00 -4.77
N HIS A 309 24.59 -1.72 -4.29
CA HIS A 309 24.49 -3.09 -3.79
C HIS A 309 24.00 -4.13 -4.82
N ALA A 310 23.81 -3.76 -6.09
CA ALA A 310 23.41 -4.70 -7.12
C ALA A 310 24.55 -5.68 -7.48
N ASP A 311 24.18 -6.89 -7.90
CA ASP A 311 25.07 -7.85 -8.55
C ASP A 311 24.95 -7.74 -10.07
N LEU A 312 26.01 -7.26 -10.71
CA LEU A 312 26.07 -7.04 -12.16
C LEU A 312 26.72 -8.20 -12.93
N SER A 313 26.89 -9.38 -12.32
CA SER A 313 27.57 -10.55 -12.92
C SER A 313 27.05 -10.98 -14.30
N GLY A 314 25.77 -10.74 -14.59
CA GLY A 314 25.15 -11.01 -15.90
C GLY A 314 25.18 -9.84 -16.89
N VAL A 315 25.52 -8.63 -16.44
CA VAL A 315 25.43 -7.40 -17.21
C VAL A 315 26.71 -7.19 -18.03
N ARG A 316 26.55 -7.02 -19.34
CA ARG A 316 27.66 -6.82 -20.30
C ARG A 316 27.82 -5.36 -20.70
N GLU A 317 26.73 -4.61 -20.71
CA GLU A 317 26.71 -3.21 -21.14
C GLU A 317 25.73 -2.40 -20.29
N ILE A 318 26.16 -1.19 -19.93
CA ILE A 318 25.34 -0.17 -19.27
C ILE A 318 25.40 1.10 -20.11
N LYS A 319 24.26 1.53 -20.65
CA LYS A 319 24.10 2.86 -21.23
C LYS A 319 23.55 3.77 -20.15
N ASN A 320 24.39 4.72 -19.76
CA ASN A 320 24.20 5.47 -18.52
C ASN A 320 23.10 6.53 -18.59
N PRO A 321 22.54 6.92 -17.43
CA PRO A 321 21.56 8.00 -17.36
C PRO A 321 22.17 9.38 -17.63
N THR A 322 21.33 10.37 -17.83
CA THR A 322 21.73 11.74 -18.19
C THR A 322 22.22 12.59 -17.01
N ASP A 323 21.73 12.33 -15.79
CA ASP A 323 22.12 13.11 -14.61
C ASP A 323 22.99 12.28 -13.65
N SER A 324 22.40 11.35 -12.90
CA SER A 324 23.06 10.70 -11.78
C SER A 324 23.01 9.18 -11.85
N ILE A 325 24.16 8.52 -11.61
CA ILE A 325 24.23 7.08 -11.38
C ILE A 325 24.92 6.76 -10.05
N TYR A 326 24.28 5.88 -9.26
CA TYR A 326 24.77 5.41 -7.98
C TYR A 326 25.20 3.95 -8.11
N LEU A 327 26.45 3.67 -7.71
CA LEU A 327 27.11 2.36 -7.80
C LEU A 327 27.74 2.02 -6.43
N ILE A 328 27.06 2.36 -5.33
CA ILE A 328 27.62 2.21 -3.98
C ILE A 328 27.63 0.73 -3.62
N SER A 329 28.79 0.18 -3.27
CA SER A 329 28.95 -1.25 -2.93
C SER A 329 28.45 -2.22 -4.01
N THR A 330 28.40 -1.79 -5.28
CA THR A 330 28.03 -2.63 -6.42
C THR A 330 29.14 -3.65 -6.70
N THR A 331 28.76 -4.85 -7.12
CA THR A 331 29.70 -5.96 -7.40
C THR A 331 29.63 -6.40 -8.86
N ASN A 332 30.70 -7.03 -9.35
CA ASN A 332 30.77 -7.62 -10.69
C ASN A 332 30.47 -6.64 -11.85
N LEU A 333 30.98 -5.40 -11.75
CA LEU A 333 30.83 -4.38 -12.80
C LEU A 333 31.36 -4.88 -14.17
N PRO A 334 30.73 -4.48 -15.29
CA PRO A 334 31.19 -4.88 -16.62
C PRO A 334 32.60 -4.32 -16.93
N PRO A 335 33.36 -4.98 -17.84
CA PRO A 335 34.74 -4.59 -18.13
C PRO A 335 34.92 -3.17 -18.68
N VAL A 336 33.88 -2.60 -19.29
CA VAL A 336 33.87 -1.26 -19.86
C VAL A 336 32.72 -0.47 -19.23
N LEU A 337 33.02 0.68 -18.65
CA LEU A 337 32.04 1.61 -18.10
C LEU A 337 32.09 2.93 -18.87
N ASP A 338 30.99 3.32 -19.53
CA ASP A 338 30.95 4.54 -20.36
C ASP A 338 30.04 5.63 -19.79
N PHE A 339 30.57 6.46 -18.90
CA PHE A 339 29.85 7.56 -18.25
C PHE A 339 29.83 8.86 -19.07
N ARG A 340 30.15 8.81 -20.38
CA ARG A 340 30.00 10.01 -21.23
C ARG A 340 28.53 10.40 -21.27
N GLY A 341 28.23 11.66 -20.97
CA GLY A 341 26.86 12.19 -20.92
C GLY A 341 26.18 12.10 -19.54
N THR A 342 26.81 11.48 -18.54
CA THR A 342 26.31 11.43 -17.16
C THR A 342 27.01 12.49 -16.29
N LYS A 343 26.24 13.32 -15.59
CA LYS A 343 26.79 14.44 -14.80
C LYS A 343 27.44 13.98 -13.50
N ASN A 344 26.82 13.05 -12.80
CA ASN A 344 27.16 12.68 -11.43
C ASN A 344 27.30 11.16 -11.30
N VAL A 345 28.48 10.69 -10.89
CA VAL A 345 28.76 9.26 -10.68
C VAL A 345 29.23 9.05 -9.24
N LYS A 346 28.46 8.28 -8.46
CA LYS A 346 28.77 7.95 -7.06
C LYS A 346 29.06 6.46 -6.91
N ALA A 347 30.34 6.06 -6.87
CA ALA A 347 30.77 4.66 -6.86
C ALA A 347 31.56 4.26 -5.60
N ARG A 348 31.08 4.66 -4.42
CA ARG A 348 31.77 4.37 -3.15
C ARG A 348 31.77 2.86 -2.89
N ASN A 349 32.93 2.28 -2.58
CA ASN A 349 33.10 0.84 -2.29
C ASN A 349 32.64 -0.10 -3.43
N ALA A 350 32.51 0.40 -4.67
CA ALA A 350 32.25 -0.46 -5.82
C ALA A 350 33.42 -1.41 -6.08
N ASP A 351 33.14 -2.66 -6.43
CA ASP A 351 34.17 -3.61 -6.86
C ASP A 351 34.59 -3.34 -8.30
N LEU A 352 35.74 -2.67 -8.46
CA LEU A 352 36.33 -2.35 -9.75
C LEU A 352 37.33 -3.40 -10.25
N SER A 353 37.49 -4.54 -9.56
CA SER A 353 38.54 -5.51 -9.88
C SER A 353 38.43 -6.11 -11.28
N GLY A 354 37.21 -6.21 -11.83
CA GLY A 354 36.93 -6.67 -13.19
C GLY A 354 36.89 -5.58 -14.27
N VAL A 355 37.03 -4.31 -13.91
CA VAL A 355 36.89 -3.18 -14.84
C VAL A 355 38.21 -2.88 -15.54
N SER A 356 38.21 -2.97 -16.88
CA SER A 356 39.38 -2.72 -17.73
C SER A 356 39.43 -1.30 -18.32
N GLU A 357 38.27 -0.66 -18.53
CA GLU A 357 38.16 0.65 -19.16
C GLU A 357 37.04 1.49 -18.53
N ILE A 358 37.28 2.78 -18.33
CA ILE A 358 36.28 3.76 -17.92
C ILE A 358 36.34 4.96 -18.87
N LYS A 359 35.25 5.24 -19.57
CA LYS A 359 35.09 6.42 -20.45
C LYS A 359 34.30 7.50 -19.71
N ARG A 360 34.76 8.74 -19.77
CA ARG A 360 34.11 9.92 -19.19
C ARG A 360 34.19 11.10 -20.16
N SER A 361 33.19 11.98 -20.14
CA SER A 361 33.23 13.22 -20.91
C SER A 361 34.36 14.10 -20.37
N VAL A 362 35.26 14.55 -21.24
CA VAL A 362 36.35 15.47 -20.91
C VAL A 362 35.83 16.90 -21.03
N ASP A 363 34.93 17.33 -20.15
CA ASP A 363 34.54 18.75 -20.03
C ASP A 363 34.54 19.15 -18.55
N LEU A 364 35.68 19.70 -18.10
CA LEU A 364 35.85 20.28 -16.77
C LEU A 364 36.09 21.79 -16.89
N PRO A 365 35.31 22.66 -16.24
CA PRO A 365 35.68 24.05 -16.06
C PRO A 365 36.91 24.18 -15.14
N GLY A 366 38.00 24.69 -15.72
CA GLY A 366 39.10 25.45 -15.10
C GLY A 366 39.84 24.88 -13.89
N ASN A 367 39.19 24.79 -12.72
CA ASN A 367 39.91 24.89 -11.44
C ASN A 367 39.75 23.69 -10.48
N LEU A 368 38.82 22.74 -10.74
CA LEU A 368 38.63 21.54 -9.90
C LEU A 368 39.34 20.28 -10.43
N ARG A 369 39.88 20.35 -11.66
CA ARG A 369 40.62 19.28 -12.36
C ARG A 369 41.89 18.79 -11.64
N LYS A 370 42.43 19.55 -10.68
CA LYS A 370 43.70 19.20 -9.99
C LYS A 370 43.55 18.44 -8.68
N ILE A 371 42.36 18.38 -8.06
CA ILE A 371 42.21 17.85 -6.69
C ILE A 371 41.56 16.46 -6.65
N TYR A 372 40.58 16.17 -7.52
CA TYR A 372 39.88 14.87 -7.49
C TYR A 372 40.61 13.75 -8.22
N ASP A 373 41.26 14.03 -9.36
CA ASP A 373 42.01 13.03 -10.13
C ASP A 373 43.25 12.52 -9.36
N LEU A 374 43.85 13.36 -8.50
CA LEU A 374 45.01 13.01 -7.67
C LEU A 374 44.66 12.13 -6.45
N LEU A 375 43.44 12.21 -5.92
CA LEU A 375 42.96 11.32 -4.85
C LEU A 375 42.49 9.96 -5.41
N TRP A 376 41.81 9.97 -6.55
CA TRP A 376 41.22 8.75 -7.12
C TRP A 376 42.29 7.81 -7.70
N VAL A 377 43.30 8.33 -8.40
CA VAL A 377 44.45 7.54 -8.91
C VAL A 377 45.31 6.95 -7.78
N LYS A 378 45.46 7.67 -6.64
CA LYS A 378 46.20 7.16 -5.48
C LYS A 378 45.46 6.02 -4.77
N MET A 379 44.12 6.06 -4.71
CA MET A 379 43.32 4.95 -4.17
C MET A 379 43.30 3.74 -5.12
N PHE A 380 43.24 3.98 -6.43
CA PHE A 380 43.29 2.94 -7.46
C PHE A 380 44.64 2.18 -7.46
N MET A 381 45.76 2.88 -7.20
CA MET A 381 47.09 2.27 -7.07
C MET A 381 47.28 1.49 -5.75
N ALA A 382 46.63 1.91 -4.65
CA ALA A 382 46.71 1.24 -3.36
C ALA A 382 45.91 -0.09 -3.32
N ALA A 383 44.82 -0.19 -4.08
CA ALA A 383 44.05 -1.42 -4.22
C ALA A 383 44.79 -2.48 -5.06
N LYS A 384 45.53 -2.07 -6.10
CA LYS A 384 46.33 -2.97 -6.93
C LYS A 384 47.54 -3.57 -6.18
N SER A 385 48.12 -2.86 -5.20
CA SER A 385 49.36 -3.32 -4.53
C SER A 385 49.16 -4.42 -3.47
N LYS A 386 47.96 -4.58 -2.91
CA LYS A 386 47.67 -5.60 -1.89
C LYS A 386 47.61 -7.03 -2.45
N ASN A 387 47.21 -7.21 -3.71
CA ASN A 387 47.18 -8.53 -4.36
C ASN A 387 48.52 -8.95 -4.98
N THR A 388 49.41 -8.00 -5.29
CA THR A 388 50.74 -8.29 -5.84
C THR A 388 51.76 -8.67 -4.76
N PHE A 389 51.56 -8.24 -3.51
CA PHE A 389 52.53 -8.48 -2.43
C PHE A 389 52.57 -9.95 -1.94
N LYS A 390 51.44 -10.68 -1.98
CA LYS A 390 51.41 -12.11 -1.61
C LYS A 390 52.12 -13.01 -2.63
N GLY A 391 52.05 -12.69 -3.92
CA GLY A 391 52.70 -13.47 -4.99
C GLY A 391 54.22 -13.25 -5.10
N ILE A 392 54.72 -12.07 -4.71
CA ILE A 392 56.15 -11.73 -4.77
C ILE A 392 56.92 -12.28 -3.55
N ILE A 393 56.28 -12.39 -2.38
CA ILE A 393 56.91 -12.98 -1.20
C ILE A 393 57.07 -14.51 -1.36
N GLN A 394 56.12 -15.22 -1.98
CA GLN A 394 56.25 -16.67 -2.18
C GLN A 394 57.28 -17.07 -3.25
N ARG A 395 57.53 -16.24 -4.28
CA ARG A 395 58.57 -16.51 -5.29
C ARG A 395 59.99 -16.16 -4.83
N ASN A 396 60.15 -15.24 -3.87
CA ASN A 396 61.48 -14.83 -3.38
C ASN A 396 62.06 -15.70 -2.25
N VAL A 397 61.26 -16.62 -1.68
CA VAL A 397 61.77 -17.61 -0.70
C VAL A 397 62.31 -18.87 -1.38
N ALA A 398 61.85 -19.21 -2.61
CA ALA A 398 62.32 -20.39 -3.33
C ALA A 398 63.67 -20.20 -4.07
N ASN A 399 64.05 -18.96 -4.42
CA ASN A 399 65.24 -18.67 -5.22
C ASN A 399 66.47 -18.20 -4.40
N ARG A 400 66.47 -18.33 -3.07
CA ARG A 400 67.60 -17.93 -2.19
C ARG A 400 68.43 -19.09 -1.63
N HIS A 401 68.37 -20.29 -2.20
CA HIS A 401 69.15 -21.45 -1.72
C HIS A 401 70.06 -22.13 -2.76
N ILE A 402 70.52 -21.42 -3.80
CA ILE A 402 71.66 -21.88 -4.62
C ILE A 402 72.55 -20.68 -4.94
N SER A 403 73.48 -20.36 -4.03
CA SER A 403 74.74 -19.63 -4.29
C SER A 403 75.32 -19.15 -2.96
N LYS A 404 76.08 -20.04 -2.30
CA LYS A 404 77.31 -19.78 -1.51
C LYS A 404 77.56 -20.94 -0.54
N LYS A 405 78.23 -21.98 -1.03
CA LYS A 405 79.25 -22.73 -0.27
C LYS A 405 80.40 -23.02 -1.23
N ARG A 406 81.51 -22.32 -1.01
CA ARG A 406 82.82 -22.95 -1.01
C ARG A 406 82.88 -23.84 0.22
#